data_AF-A0A8T3UCX5-F1
#
_entry.id   AF-A0A8T3UCX5-F1
#
_cell.length_a   1.000
_cell.length_b   1.000
_cell.length_c   1.000
_cell.angle_alpha   90.00
_cell.angle_beta   90.00
_cell.angle_gamma   90.00
#
_symmetry.space_group_name_H-M   'P 1'
#
loop_
_entity.id
_entity.type
_entity.pdbx_description
1 polymer ?
#
loop_
_entity_poly.entity_id
_entity_poly.type
_entity_poly.pdbx_seq_one_letter_code
_entity_poly.pdbx_strand_id
1 'polypeptide(L)'
;MYINNIHILGYFFIGLFGMFLGQFMNWVNIRFAHHKKVFCKELFTQYIPNQKLNMFLMFSIMALYVAILYLFGLNLVTLKYLLLTPLLISVLTIDFKEHIIPDRLILILFEIGMLFSIIEGFDSLNIFVDRILGMVIGFGIFGIITLFGGLLAKKKAMGY
;
A
#
# COMPACT_ATOMS: atom_id res chain seq x y z
N MET A 1 14.83 -7.45 26.49
CA MET A 1 14.00 -6.29 26.88
C MET A 1 12.75 -6.32 26.02
N TYR A 2 11.57 -6.24 26.64
CA TYR A 2 10.29 -6.29 25.94
C TYR A 2 9.64 -4.91 25.97
N ILE A 3 9.08 -4.48 24.85
CA ILE A 3 8.23 -3.30 24.74
C ILE A 3 6.88 -3.80 24.22
N ASN A 4 5.79 -3.46 24.93
CA ASN A 4 4.44 -3.91 24.59
C ASN A 4 4.32 -5.43 24.32
N ASN A 5 4.88 -6.27 25.22
CA ASN A 5 4.95 -7.73 25.10
C ASN A 5 5.68 -8.29 23.87
N ILE A 6 6.34 -7.44 23.08
CA ILE A 6 7.14 -7.83 21.92
C ILE A 6 8.62 -7.63 22.26
N HIS A 7 9.44 -8.61 21.90
CA HIS A 7 10.87 -8.50 22.10
C HIS A 7 11.43 -7.34 21.26
N ILE A 8 12.36 -6.56 21.82
CA ILE A 8 12.95 -5.40 21.12
C ILE A 8 13.50 -5.77 19.72
N LEU A 9 13.99 -7.01 19.57
CA LEU A 9 14.46 -7.55 18.29
C LEU A 9 13.35 -7.61 17.22
N GLY A 10 12.09 -7.83 17.61
CA GLY A 10 10.96 -7.84 16.69
C GLY A 10 10.76 -6.48 16.01
N TYR A 11 10.83 -5.39 16.77
CA TYR A 11 10.79 -4.03 16.22
C TYR A 11 11.96 -3.76 15.27
N PHE A 12 13.16 -4.23 15.64
CA PHE A 12 14.35 -4.09 14.80
C PHE A 12 14.21 -4.83 13.46
N PHE A 13 13.78 -6.09 13.47
CA PHE A 13 13.60 -6.88 12.26
C PHE A 13 12.47 -6.33 11.37
N ILE A 14 11.35 -5.91 11.95
CA ILE A 14 10.26 -5.29 11.19
C ILE A 14 10.67 -3.94 10.61
N GLY A 15 11.45 -3.14 11.35
CA GLY A 15 12.02 -1.90 10.83
C GLY A 15 12.95 -2.14 9.64
N LEU A 16 13.88 -3.10 9.74
CA LEU A 16 14.76 -3.50 8.64
C LEU A 16 13.97 -4.00 7.43
N PHE A 17 12.93 -4.81 7.67
CA PHE A 17 12.05 -5.28 6.61
C PHE A 17 11.28 -4.14 5.94
N GLY A 18 10.81 -3.16 6.73
CA GLY A 18 10.17 -1.94 6.23
C GLY A 18 11.10 -1.09 5.36
N MET A 19 12.39 -0.99 5.72
CA MET A 19 13.38 -0.32 4.88
C MET A 19 13.57 -1.03 3.54
N PHE A 20 13.72 -2.36 3.56
CA PHE A 20 13.85 -3.17 2.34
C PHE A 20 12.62 -3.01 1.44
N LEU A 21 11.42 -3.15 2.02
CA LEU A 21 10.17 -2.94 1.29
C LEU A 21 10.03 -1.52 0.76
N GLY A 22 10.45 -0.49 1.49
CA GLY A 22 10.41 0.87 0.98
C GLY A 22 11.27 1.07 -0.27
N GLN A 23 12.47 0.49 -0.30
CA GLN A 23 13.30 0.56 -1.51
C GLN A 23 12.71 -0.23 -2.68
N PHE A 24 12.03 -1.34 -2.39
CA PHE A 24 11.27 -2.08 -3.40
C PHE A 24 10.08 -1.27 -3.91
N MET A 25 9.32 -0.61 -3.03
CA MET A 25 8.18 0.22 -3.41
C MET A 25 8.60 1.42 -4.28
N ASN A 26 9.82 1.93 -4.15
CA ASN A 26 10.33 2.95 -5.06
C ASN A 26 10.39 2.46 -6.53
N TRP A 27 10.82 1.22 -6.76
CA TRP A 27 10.78 0.60 -8.10
C TRP A 27 9.36 0.49 -8.62
N VAL A 28 8.50 -0.03 -7.74
CA VAL A 28 7.09 -0.26 -8.00
C VAL A 28 6.42 1.06 -8.42
N ASN A 29 6.69 2.17 -7.73
CA ASN A 29 6.16 3.49 -8.03
C ASN A 29 6.58 3.99 -9.41
N ILE A 30 7.87 3.87 -9.76
CA ILE A 30 8.38 4.29 -11.08
C ILE A 30 7.71 3.47 -12.19
N ARG A 31 7.51 2.17 -11.99
CA ARG A 31 6.88 1.30 -13.00
C ARG A 31 5.38 1.56 -13.14
N PHE A 32 4.68 1.76 -12.03
CA PHE A 32 3.25 2.09 -12.05
C PHE A 32 2.98 3.46 -12.67
N ALA A 33 3.80 4.47 -12.37
CA ALA A 33 3.70 5.79 -12.99
C ALA A 33 3.84 5.74 -14.53
N HIS A 34 4.61 4.78 -15.06
CA HIS A 34 4.81 4.59 -16.50
C HIS A 34 4.01 3.42 -17.11
N HIS A 35 3.04 2.85 -16.38
CA HIS A 35 2.22 1.69 -16.82
C HIS A 35 3.04 0.47 -17.29
N LYS A 36 4.24 0.27 -16.76
CA LYS A 36 5.10 -0.86 -17.12
C LYS A 36 4.96 -2.01 -16.12
N LYS A 37 5.19 -3.25 -16.58
CA LYS A 37 5.18 -4.43 -15.70
C LYS A 37 6.27 -4.33 -14.63
N VAL A 38 5.93 -4.67 -13.38
CA VAL A 38 6.84 -4.58 -12.22
C VAL A 38 7.94 -5.65 -12.29
N PHE A 39 7.56 -6.91 -12.59
CA PHE A 39 8.50 -8.02 -12.75
C PHE A 39 8.95 -8.14 -14.21
N CYS A 40 10.16 -7.68 -14.50
CA CYS A 40 10.80 -7.80 -15.82
C CYS A 40 12.30 -8.07 -15.64
N LYS A 41 12.98 -8.58 -16.69
CA LYS A 41 14.45 -8.75 -16.67
C LYS A 41 15.18 -7.46 -16.32
N GLU A 42 14.62 -6.31 -16.70
CA GLU A 42 15.10 -4.95 -16.35
C GLU A 42 15.23 -4.69 -14.84
N LEU A 43 14.44 -5.39 -14.00
CA LEU A 43 14.58 -5.29 -12.54
C LEU A 43 15.97 -5.75 -12.11
N PHE A 44 16.42 -6.89 -12.64
CA PHE A 44 17.71 -7.49 -12.30
C PHE A 44 18.89 -6.87 -13.07
N THR A 45 18.69 -6.48 -14.33
CA THR A 45 19.78 -5.98 -15.18
C THR A 45 20.01 -4.48 -15.12
N GLN A 46 18.98 -3.67 -14.81
CA GLN A 46 19.09 -2.20 -14.83
C GLN A 46 18.85 -1.57 -13.46
N TYR A 47 17.86 -2.02 -12.70
CA TYR A 47 17.48 -1.35 -11.45
C TYR A 47 18.35 -1.73 -10.25
N ILE A 48 18.56 -3.03 -10.00
CA ILE A 48 19.45 -3.49 -8.92
C ILE A 48 20.85 -2.87 -9.02
N PRO A 49 21.54 -2.85 -10.18
CA PRO A 49 22.89 -2.28 -10.26
C PRO A 49 22.93 -0.74 -10.19
N ASN A 50 21.88 -0.04 -10.61
CA ASN A 50 21.82 1.45 -10.58
C ASN A 50 20.86 1.98 -9.53
N GLN A 51 20.72 1.27 -8.41
CA GLN A 51 19.70 1.56 -7.40
C GLN A 51 19.92 2.96 -6.80
N LYS A 52 19.07 3.93 -7.17
CA LYS A 52 18.96 5.19 -6.43
C LYS A 52 18.11 4.94 -5.18
N LEU A 53 18.72 5.11 -4.02
CA LEU A 53 18.04 4.96 -2.73
C LEU A 53 17.04 6.10 -2.56
N ASN A 54 15.77 5.75 -2.32
CA ASN A 54 14.77 6.73 -1.95
C ASN A 54 14.61 6.73 -0.43
N MET A 55 15.54 7.44 0.24
CA MET A 55 15.60 7.48 1.71
C MET A 55 14.27 7.91 2.33
N PHE A 56 13.59 8.89 1.74
CA PHE A 56 12.31 9.37 2.26
C PHE A 56 11.27 8.25 2.33
N LEU A 57 11.15 7.46 1.27
CA LEU A 57 10.17 6.38 1.19
C LEU A 57 10.53 5.21 2.13
N MET A 58 11.83 4.88 2.24
CA MET A 58 12.34 3.86 3.17
C MET A 58 12.06 4.22 4.63
N PHE A 59 12.39 5.45 5.05
CA PHE A 59 12.17 5.88 6.43
C PHE A 59 10.68 6.02 6.76
N SER A 60 9.86 6.46 5.80
CA SER A 60 8.41 6.59 6.00
C SER A 60 7.76 5.22 6.27
N ILE A 61 8.06 4.22 5.44
CA ILE A 61 7.51 2.87 5.62
C ILE A 61 8.07 2.21 6.88
N MET A 62 9.37 2.37 7.17
CA MET A 62 9.97 1.87 8.40
C MET A 62 9.27 2.44 9.64
N ALA A 63 9.10 3.76 9.72
CA ALA A 63 8.47 4.43 10.86
C ALA A 63 7.03 3.94 11.05
N LEU A 64 6.26 3.82 9.95
CA LEU A 64 4.90 3.30 10.00
C LEU A 64 4.85 1.84 10.43
N TYR A 65 5.78 0.99 9.98
CA TYR A 65 5.84 -0.42 10.38
C TYR A 65 6.12 -0.59 11.87
N VAL A 66 7.05 0.19 12.42
CA VAL A 66 7.32 0.22 13.87
C VAL A 66 6.10 0.72 14.64
N ALA A 67 5.43 1.78 14.16
CA ALA A 67 4.22 2.31 14.77
C ALA A 67 3.06 1.31 14.76
N ILE A 68 2.85 0.60 13.64
CA ILE A 68 1.82 -0.45 13.51
C ILE A 68 2.10 -1.59 14.50
N LEU A 69 3.35 -2.04 14.60
CA LEU A 69 3.72 -3.07 15.58
C LEU A 69 3.53 -2.60 17.02
N TYR A 70 3.83 -1.32 17.29
CA TYR A 70 3.65 -0.73 18.61
C TYR A 70 2.18 -0.64 19.02
N LEU A 71 1.28 -0.29 18.10
CA LEU A 71 -0.14 -0.12 18.39
C LEU A 71 -0.94 -1.43 18.44
N PHE A 72 -0.69 -2.36 17.52
CA PHE A 72 -1.53 -3.55 17.32
C PHE A 72 -0.91 -4.86 17.81
N GLY A 73 0.37 -4.84 18.16
CA GLY A 73 1.10 -6.03 18.60
C GLY A 73 1.35 -7.04 17.47
N LEU A 74 1.54 -8.32 17.81
CA LEU A 74 1.69 -9.41 16.84
C LEU A 74 0.34 -10.11 16.64
N ASN A 75 -0.52 -9.50 15.81
CA ASN A 75 -1.86 -10.00 15.50
C ASN A 75 -2.11 -10.05 13.99
N LEU A 76 -3.17 -10.74 13.57
CA LEU A 76 -3.63 -10.75 12.17
C LEU A 76 -3.94 -9.34 11.64
N VAL A 77 -4.44 -8.47 12.53
CA VAL A 77 -4.69 -7.05 12.25
C VAL A 77 -3.41 -6.33 11.83
N THR A 78 -2.29 -6.61 12.50
CA THR A 78 -0.97 -6.05 12.19
C THR A 78 -0.52 -6.49 10.80
N LEU A 79 -0.70 -7.76 10.44
CA LEU A 79 -0.35 -8.29 9.12
C LEU A 79 -1.14 -7.60 8.00
N LYS A 80 -2.44 -7.35 8.22
CA LYS A 80 -3.28 -6.58 7.29
C LYS A 80 -2.73 -5.17 7.06
N TYR A 81 -2.36 -4.47 8.13
CA TYR A 81 -1.81 -3.12 8.01
C TYR A 81 -0.42 -3.11 7.38
N LEU A 82 0.46 -4.05 7.71
CA LEU A 82 1.78 -4.15 7.08
C LEU A 82 1.69 -4.37 5.55
N LEU A 83 0.70 -5.12 5.07
CA LEU A 83 0.45 -5.28 3.64
C LEU A 83 -0.16 -4.02 2.99
N LEU A 84 -1.05 -3.34 3.70
CA LEU A 84 -1.78 -2.19 3.18
C LEU A 84 -0.93 -0.90 3.11
N THR A 85 -0.11 -0.65 4.12
CA THR A 85 0.71 0.56 4.24
C THR A 85 1.61 0.86 3.05
N PRO A 86 2.43 -0.08 2.52
CA PRO A 86 3.31 0.22 1.39
C PRO A 86 2.50 0.59 0.14
N LEU A 87 1.34 -0.04 -0.07
CA LEU A 87 0.47 0.25 -1.21
C LEU A 87 -0.16 1.65 -1.10
N LEU A 88 -0.61 2.05 0.10
CA LEU A 88 -1.14 3.40 0.34
C LEU A 88 -0.07 4.48 0.16
N ILE A 89 1.14 4.26 0.69
CA ILE A 89 2.27 5.18 0.51
C ILE A 89 2.63 5.31 -0.98
N SER A 90 2.56 4.21 -1.73
CA SER A 90 2.77 4.22 -3.17
C SER A 90 1.74 5.04 -3.93
N VAL A 91 0.45 4.85 -3.65
CA VAL A 91 -0.63 5.65 -4.24
C VAL A 91 -0.41 7.14 -3.93
N LEU A 92 -0.14 7.47 -2.68
CA LEU A 92 0.13 8.84 -2.23
C LEU A 92 1.35 9.44 -2.93
N THR A 93 2.44 8.69 -3.08
CA THR A 93 3.67 9.18 -3.73
C THR A 93 3.45 9.46 -5.22
N ILE A 94 2.69 8.60 -5.91
CA ILE A 94 2.40 8.75 -7.34
C ILE A 94 1.43 9.91 -7.55
N ASP A 95 0.40 10.01 -6.71
CA ASP A 95 -0.58 11.10 -6.77
C ASP A 95 0.08 12.47 -6.54
N PHE A 96 0.94 12.60 -5.53
CA PHE A 96 1.68 13.86 -5.30
C PHE A 96 2.60 14.28 -6.45
N LYS A 97 3.15 13.30 -7.18
CA LYS A 97 4.14 13.59 -8.23
C LYS A 97 3.50 13.80 -9.59
N GLU A 98 2.60 12.90 -9.98
CA GLU A 98 2.03 12.83 -11.32
C GLU A 98 0.57 13.31 -11.37
N HIS A 99 -0.07 13.57 -10.22
CA HIS A 99 -1.48 13.96 -10.08
C HIS A 99 -2.44 12.95 -10.75
N ILE A 100 -2.08 11.68 -10.72
CA ILE A 100 -2.83 10.57 -11.28
C ILE A 100 -2.87 9.45 -10.25
N ILE A 101 -4.05 8.85 -10.08
CA ILE A 101 -4.20 7.67 -9.25
C ILE A 101 -4.13 6.41 -10.14
N PRO A 102 -3.14 5.51 -9.94
CA PRO A 102 -2.95 4.34 -10.79
C PRO A 102 -3.97 3.23 -10.50
N ASP A 103 -4.81 2.93 -11.49
CA ASP A 103 -5.93 1.98 -11.39
C ASP A 103 -5.50 0.58 -10.93
N ARG A 104 -4.34 0.11 -11.41
CA ARG A 104 -3.83 -1.22 -11.02
C ARG A 104 -3.49 -1.30 -9.53
N LEU A 105 -3.01 -0.23 -8.90
CA LEU A 105 -2.80 -0.23 -7.45
C LEU A 105 -4.14 -0.26 -6.73
N ILE A 106 -5.13 0.52 -7.17
CA ILE A 106 -6.48 0.50 -6.58
C ILE A 106 -7.11 -0.90 -6.68
N LEU A 107 -7.00 -1.56 -7.83
CA LEU A 107 -7.50 -2.92 -8.01
C LEU A 107 -6.80 -3.92 -7.08
N ILE A 108 -5.48 -3.80 -6.88
CA ILE A 108 -4.75 -4.64 -5.92
C ILE A 108 -5.23 -4.38 -4.48
N LEU A 109 -5.43 -3.11 -4.08
CA LEU A 109 -6.02 -2.79 -2.76
C LEU A 109 -7.41 -3.41 -2.61
N PHE A 110 -8.22 -3.35 -3.67
CA PHE A 110 -9.57 -3.93 -3.70
C PHE A 110 -9.53 -5.45 -3.58
N GLU A 111 -8.68 -6.14 -4.34
CA GLU A 111 -8.49 -7.60 -4.28
C GLU A 111 -8.05 -8.06 -2.91
N ILE A 112 -7.04 -7.40 -2.32
CA ILE A 112 -6.56 -7.69 -0.96
C ILE A 112 -7.68 -7.46 0.06
N GLY A 113 -8.43 -6.36 -0.08
CA GLY A 113 -9.59 -6.04 0.76
C GLY A 113 -10.70 -7.09 0.69
N MET A 114 -11.01 -7.59 -0.51
CA MET A 114 -11.97 -8.68 -0.69
C MET A 114 -11.48 -9.99 -0.07
N LEU A 115 -10.21 -10.35 -0.23
CA LEU A 115 -9.64 -11.54 0.38
C LEU A 115 -9.81 -11.51 1.92
N PHE A 116 -9.46 -10.39 2.55
CA PHE A 116 -9.67 -10.24 4.00
C PHE A 116 -11.14 -10.23 4.40
N SER A 117 -12.01 -9.63 3.59
CA SER A 117 -13.46 -9.66 3.83
C SER A 117 -13.98 -11.09 3.85
N ILE A 118 -13.58 -11.93 2.89
CA ILE A 118 -13.98 -13.34 2.82
C ILE A 118 -13.45 -14.12 4.04
N ILE A 119 -12.18 -13.93 4.40
CA ILE A 119 -11.56 -14.60 5.55
C ILE A 119 -12.29 -14.24 6.85
N GLU A 120 -12.46 -12.95 7.14
CA GLU A 120 -13.16 -12.46 8.34
C GLU A 120 -14.68 -12.77 8.29
N GLY A 121 -15.23 -12.98 7.09
CA GLY A 121 -16.64 -13.32 6.88
C GLY A 121 -17.01 -14.75 7.25
N PHE A 122 -16.04 -15.67 7.31
CA PHE A 122 -16.26 -17.00 7.87
C PHE A 122 -16.54 -16.96 9.38
N ASP A 123 -15.98 -15.97 10.08
CA ASP A 123 -16.18 -15.81 11.53
C ASP A 123 -17.55 -15.19 11.83
N SER A 124 -18.00 -14.21 11.03
CA SER A 124 -19.36 -13.68 11.15
C SER A 124 -19.86 -12.97 9.89
N LEU A 125 -21.15 -13.19 9.59
CA LEU A 125 -21.83 -12.51 8.48
C LEU A 125 -21.92 -11.00 8.68
N ASN A 126 -22.03 -10.52 9.92
CA ASN A 126 -22.09 -9.08 10.19
C ASN A 126 -20.80 -8.37 9.79
N ILE A 127 -19.63 -8.95 10.14
CA ILE A 127 -18.33 -8.41 9.73
C ILE A 127 -18.22 -8.43 8.21
N PHE A 128 -18.66 -9.50 7.55
CA PHE A 128 -18.66 -9.57 6.09
C PHE A 128 -19.46 -8.42 5.45
N VAL A 129 -20.70 -8.20 5.91
CA VAL A 129 -21.57 -7.13 5.41
C VAL A 129 -20.94 -5.75 5.62
N ASP A 130 -20.38 -5.49 6.80
CA ASP A 130 -19.71 -4.22 7.11
C ASP A 130 -18.51 -3.96 6.19
N ARG A 131 -17.73 -5.01 5.87
CA ARG A 131 -16.58 -4.90 4.97
C ARG A 131 -17.01 -4.64 3.52
N ILE A 132 -18.06 -5.30 3.06
CA ILE A 132 -18.63 -5.06 1.72
C ILE A 132 -19.21 -3.64 1.63
N LEU A 133 -19.90 -3.16 2.67
CA LEU A 133 -20.36 -1.78 2.74
C LEU A 133 -19.19 -0.79 2.68
N GLY A 134 -18.12 -1.03 3.44
CA GLY A 134 -16.90 -0.23 3.37
C GLY A 134 -16.30 -0.20 1.96
N MET A 135 -16.32 -1.33 1.26
CA MET A 135 -15.85 -1.43 -0.12
C MET A 135 -16.72 -0.62 -1.09
N VAL A 136 -18.05 -0.70 -0.97
CA VAL A 136 -19.00 0.10 -1.79
C VAL A 136 -18.79 1.60 -1.55
N ILE A 137 -18.64 2.01 -0.29
CA ILE A 137 -18.37 3.41 0.07
C ILE A 137 -17.02 3.85 -0.53
N GLY A 138 -15.96 3.03 -0.39
CA GLY A 138 -14.65 3.32 -0.95
C GLY A 138 -14.69 3.50 -2.47
N PHE A 139 -15.36 2.59 -3.18
CA PHE A 139 -15.54 2.69 -4.63
C PHE A 139 -16.37 3.92 -5.02
N GLY A 140 -17.40 4.25 -4.24
CA GLY A 140 -18.19 5.47 -4.40
C GLY A 140 -17.36 6.74 -4.28
N ILE A 141 -16.48 6.83 -3.28
CA ILE A 141 -15.56 7.97 -3.10
C ILE A 141 -14.62 8.11 -4.30
N PHE A 142 -13.99 7.02 -4.75
CA PHE A 142 -13.13 7.05 -5.95
C PHE A 142 -13.91 7.43 -7.22
N GLY A 143 -15.14 6.96 -7.37
CA GLY A 143 -16.03 7.35 -8.46
C GLY A 143 -16.32 8.86 -8.45
N ILE A 144 -16.62 9.43 -7.28
CA ILE A 144 -16.84 10.86 -7.11
C ILE A 144 -15.58 11.66 -7.46
N ILE A 145 -14.40 11.26 -6.96
CA ILE A 145 -13.13 11.91 -7.28
C ILE A 145 -12.86 11.90 -8.80
N THR A 146 -13.18 10.78 -9.46
CA THR A 146 -13.03 10.66 -10.92
C THR A 146 -13.96 11.60 -11.68
N LEU A 147 -15.22 11.72 -11.24
CA LEU A 147 -16.18 12.64 -11.84
C LEU A 147 -15.75 14.10 -11.67
N PHE A 148 -15.36 14.50 -10.46
CA PHE A 148 -14.86 15.85 -10.19
C PHE A 148 -13.55 16.15 -10.93
N GLY A 149 -12.63 15.19 -10.96
CA GLY A 149 -11.38 15.30 -11.71
C GLY A 149 -11.61 15.46 -13.21
N GLY A 150 -12.55 14.70 -13.78
CA GLY A 150 -12.94 14.84 -15.20
C GLY A 150 -13.59 16.19 -15.52
N LEU A 151 -14.45 16.70 -14.63
CA LEU A 151 -15.14 17.98 -14.79
C LEU A 151 -14.21 19.20 -14.62
N LEU A 152 -13.34 19.18 -13.60
CA LEU A 152 -12.48 20.31 -13.24
C LEU A 152 -11.18 20.34 -14.04
N ALA A 153 -10.53 19.18 -14.24
CA ALA A 153 -9.18 19.14 -14.81
C ALA A 153 -9.16 18.94 -16.35
N LYS A 154 -10.30 18.60 -16.99
CA LYS A 154 -10.38 18.15 -18.41
C LYS A 154 -9.35 17.09 -18.79
N LYS A 155 -8.73 16.46 -17.78
CA LYS A 155 -7.75 15.38 -17.83
C LYS A 155 -8.33 14.24 -17.01
N LYS A 156 -7.98 13.01 -17.37
CA LYS A 156 -8.38 11.86 -16.57
C LYS A 156 -7.61 11.88 -15.24
N ALA A 157 -8.34 12.06 -14.13
CA ALA A 157 -7.78 12.07 -12.77
C ALA A 157 -7.49 10.66 -12.23
N MET A 158 -8.22 9.66 -12.75
CA MET A 158 -7.91 8.24 -12.65
C MET A 158 -7.32 7.78 -13.98
N GLY A 159 -6.42 6.80 -13.96
CA GLY A 159 -5.68 6.34 -15.14
C GLY A 159 -6.54 5.71 -16.26
N TYR A 160 -5.86 5.24 -17.30
CA TYR A 160 -6.40 4.30 -18.30
C TYR A 160 -5.94 2.88 -17.97
#